data_AF-A0ABD6AG07-F1
#
_entry.id   AF-A0ABD6AG07-F1
#
_cell.length_a   1.000
_cell.length_b   1.000
_cell.length_c   1.000
_cell.angle_alpha   90.00
_cell.angle_beta   90.00
_cell.angle_gamma   90.00
#
_symmetry.space_group_name_H-M   'P 1'
#
loop_
_entity.id
_entity.type
_entity.pdbx_description
1 polymer ?
#
loop_
_entity_poly.entity_id
_entity_poly.type
_entity_poly.pdbx_seq_one_letter_code
_entity_poly.pdbx_strand_id
1 'polypeptide(L)'
;MPATTQHNEQATEVPDLNATESERLGENPARFLVEDVAADNGDGTTGELIFARIRGIVSTELVDYWLGVERWLAMQDDREPRDRVIDALEARKAELDEHGEGLAQAGLSPAERRERAAKRDAESVAVLVDEDGEEVSWSRQRGAVVGANS
;
A
#
# COMPACT_ATOMS: atom_id res chain seq x y z
N MET A 1 -15.36 -44.12 3.07
CA MET A 1 -14.49 -43.09 3.68
C MET A 1 -14.94 -41.73 3.16
N PRO A 2 -15.82 -41.00 3.85
CA PRO A 2 -16.15 -39.64 3.45
C PRO A 2 -15.03 -38.71 3.94
N ALA A 3 -14.54 -37.85 3.04
CA ALA A 3 -13.62 -36.77 3.38
C ALA A 3 -14.38 -35.75 4.21
N THR A 4 -14.15 -35.74 5.53
CA THR A 4 -14.69 -34.72 6.41
C THR A 4 -13.95 -33.41 6.13
N THR A 5 -14.66 -32.50 5.50
CA THR A 5 -14.45 -31.06 5.42
C THR A 5 -13.54 -30.53 6.52
N GLN A 6 -12.32 -30.14 6.16
CA GLN A 6 -11.52 -29.24 7.00
C GLN A 6 -12.22 -27.89 6.98
N HIS A 7 -12.97 -27.63 8.05
CA HIS A 7 -13.49 -26.32 8.40
C HIS A 7 -12.32 -25.34 8.51
N ASN A 8 -12.22 -24.41 7.56
CA ASN A 8 -11.33 -23.25 7.61
C ASN A 8 -11.95 -22.19 8.54
N GLU A 9 -12.02 -22.49 9.84
CA GLU A 9 -12.71 -21.69 10.87
C GLU A 9 -11.81 -20.64 11.54
N GLN A 10 -10.98 -19.92 10.77
CA GLN A 10 -10.24 -18.75 11.28
C GLN A 10 -10.10 -17.63 10.24
N ALA A 11 -11.18 -17.29 9.53
CA ALA A 11 -11.27 -15.95 8.98
C ALA A 11 -11.68 -15.01 10.13
N THR A 12 -10.71 -14.39 10.80
CA THR A 12 -10.98 -13.24 11.66
C THR A 12 -11.79 -12.25 10.83
N GLU A 13 -13.01 -11.94 11.25
CA GLU A 13 -13.90 -11.05 10.52
C GLU A 13 -13.21 -9.70 10.40
N VAL A 14 -12.84 -9.32 9.17
CA VAL A 14 -12.21 -8.03 8.91
C VAL A 14 -13.25 -6.96 9.25
N PRO A 15 -12.97 -6.03 10.17
CA PRO A 15 -13.89 -4.96 10.52
C PRO A 15 -14.36 -4.20 9.28
N ASP A 16 -15.62 -3.78 9.25
CA ASP A 16 -16.16 -2.99 8.15
C ASP A 16 -16.87 -1.78 8.72
N LEU A 17 -16.32 -0.59 8.45
CA LEU A 17 -16.92 0.67 8.88
C LEU A 17 -18.34 0.81 8.34
N ASN A 18 -18.56 0.43 7.08
CA ASN A 18 -19.83 0.54 6.41
C ASN A 18 -19.91 -0.45 5.24
N ALA A 19 -20.53 -1.61 5.49
CA ALA A 19 -20.66 -2.67 4.49
C ALA A 19 -21.37 -2.21 3.19
N THR A 20 -22.34 -1.30 3.28
CA THR A 20 -23.03 -0.75 2.09
C THR A 20 -22.10 0.10 1.23
N GLU A 21 -21.27 0.93 1.86
CA GLU A 21 -20.28 1.74 1.14
C GLU A 21 -19.13 0.88 0.61
N SER A 22 -18.67 -0.11 1.38
CA SER A 22 -17.70 -1.11 0.93
C SER A 22 -18.20 -1.88 -0.30
N GLU A 23 -19.48 -2.27 -0.32
CA GLU A 23 -20.10 -2.92 -1.49
C GLU A 23 -20.22 -1.96 -2.68
N ARG A 24 -20.69 -0.72 -2.45
CA ARG A 24 -20.86 0.30 -3.50
C ARG A 24 -19.54 0.71 -4.14
N LEU A 25 -18.49 0.89 -3.34
CA LEU A 25 -17.16 1.28 -3.78
C LEU A 25 -16.29 0.08 -4.19
N GLY A 26 -16.76 -1.15 -3.92
CA GLY A 26 -16.13 -2.40 -4.32
C GLY A 26 -14.92 -2.81 -3.49
N GLU A 27 -14.71 -2.21 -2.33
CA GLU A 27 -13.55 -2.45 -1.47
C GLU A 27 -13.84 -2.14 0.00
N ASN A 28 -13.39 -3.01 0.90
CA ASN A 28 -13.28 -2.73 2.33
C ASN A 28 -11.81 -2.39 2.66
N PRO A 29 -11.47 -1.11 2.94
CA PRO A 29 -10.10 -0.67 3.24
C PRO A 29 -9.49 -1.34 4.47
N ALA A 30 -10.31 -1.75 5.45
CA ALA A 30 -9.82 -2.38 6.68
C ALA A 30 -9.03 -3.67 6.41
N ARG A 31 -9.28 -4.34 5.27
CA ARG A 31 -8.49 -5.52 4.85
C ARG A 31 -6.99 -5.24 4.73
N PHE A 32 -6.61 -3.98 4.51
CA PHE A 32 -5.23 -3.54 4.41
C PHE A 32 -4.77 -2.76 5.64
N LEU A 33 -5.71 -2.15 6.36
CA LEU A 33 -5.41 -1.22 7.46
C LEU A 33 -5.35 -1.89 8.84
N VAL A 34 -5.96 -3.07 9.01
CA VAL A 34 -6.00 -3.79 10.30
C VAL A 34 -4.66 -4.42 10.66
N GLU A 35 -3.85 -4.80 9.66
CA GLU A 35 -2.51 -5.29 9.93
C GLU A 35 -1.58 -4.14 10.31
N ASP A 36 -0.74 -4.40 11.30
CA ASP A 36 0.24 -3.45 11.79
C ASP A 36 1.30 -3.21 10.70
N VAL A 37 1.58 -1.93 10.40
CA VAL A 37 2.60 -1.56 9.42
C VAL A 37 3.92 -1.55 10.17
N ALA A 38 4.43 -2.75 10.48
CA ALA A 38 5.74 -2.88 11.07
C ALA A 38 6.78 -2.28 10.10
N ALA A 39 7.70 -1.47 10.63
CA ALA A 39 8.91 -1.11 9.91
C ALA A 39 9.65 -2.42 9.63
N ASP A 40 9.74 -2.74 8.35
CA ASP A 40 10.32 -3.96 7.85
C ASP A 40 11.75 -4.15 8.40
N ASN A 41 11.97 -5.27 9.10
CA ASN A 41 13.31 -5.71 9.50
C ASN A 41 14.00 -6.53 8.39
N GLY A 42 13.49 -6.50 7.15
CA GLY A 42 14.15 -7.00 5.96
C GLY A 42 13.48 -8.18 5.26
N ASP A 43 12.15 -8.36 5.35
CA ASP A 43 11.40 -9.31 4.50
C ASP A 43 10.67 -8.65 3.31
N GLY A 44 10.52 -7.33 3.31
CA GLY A 44 10.11 -6.51 2.16
C GLY A 44 8.61 -6.44 1.86
N THR A 45 7.74 -7.18 2.56
CA THR A 45 6.44 -7.53 1.93
C THR A 45 5.18 -6.92 2.53
N THR A 46 5.05 -6.77 3.84
CA THR A 46 3.72 -6.50 4.44
C THR A 46 3.36 -5.01 4.41
N GLY A 47 4.31 -4.12 4.70
CA GLY A 47 4.10 -2.67 4.69
C GLY A 47 3.97 -2.07 3.29
N GLU A 48 4.42 -2.75 2.23
CA GLU A 48 4.37 -2.22 0.86
C GLU A 48 3.00 -2.39 0.20
N LEU A 49 2.21 -3.39 0.61
CA LEU A 49 0.92 -3.73 -0.01
C LEU A 49 -0.12 -2.62 0.16
N ILE A 50 -0.18 -1.99 1.34
CA ILE A 50 -1.08 -0.86 1.59
C ILE A 50 -0.76 0.34 0.68
N PHE A 51 0.51 0.72 0.56
CA PHE A 51 0.91 1.85 -0.28
C PHE A 51 0.76 1.55 -1.78
N ALA A 52 1.06 0.32 -2.20
CA ALA A 52 0.77 -0.13 -3.56
C ALA A 52 -0.73 -0.04 -3.86
N ARG A 53 -1.59 -0.41 -2.90
CA ARG A 53 -3.04 -0.31 -3.07
C ARG A 53 -3.52 1.13 -3.15
N ILE A 54 -3.02 2.02 -2.27
CA ILE A 54 -3.34 3.46 -2.27
C ILE A 54 -3.00 4.09 -3.63
N ARG A 55 -1.81 3.82 -4.18
CA ARG A 55 -1.41 4.30 -5.52
C ARG A 55 -2.36 3.83 -6.63
N GLY A 56 -2.99 2.67 -6.45
CA GLY A 56 -3.95 2.08 -7.38
C GLY A 56 -5.39 2.60 -7.25
N ILE A 57 -5.69 3.51 -6.31
CA ILE A 57 -7.02 4.13 -6.18
C ILE A 57 -7.28 5.08 -7.35
N VAL A 58 -8.49 5.07 -7.90
CA VAL A 58 -8.85 5.76 -9.15
C VAL A 58 -9.91 6.85 -9.00
N SER A 59 -10.46 7.07 -7.81
CA SER A 59 -11.43 8.13 -7.53
C SER A 59 -11.16 8.76 -6.17
N THR A 60 -11.41 10.07 -6.04
CA THR A 60 -11.25 10.81 -4.78
C THR A 60 -12.26 10.33 -3.74
N GLU A 61 -13.44 9.89 -4.17
CA GLU A 61 -14.45 9.29 -3.30
C GLU A 61 -13.93 8.03 -2.58
N LEU A 62 -13.20 7.15 -3.29
CA LEU A 62 -12.61 5.98 -2.66
C LEU A 62 -11.45 6.37 -1.73
N VAL A 63 -10.68 7.42 -2.06
CA VAL A 63 -9.65 7.96 -1.16
C VAL A 63 -10.27 8.49 0.14
N ASP A 64 -11.35 9.25 0.05
CA ASP A 64 -12.06 9.80 1.21
C ASP A 64 -12.65 8.70 2.08
N TYR A 65 -13.14 7.62 1.47
CA TYR A 65 -13.59 6.44 2.21
C TYR A 65 -12.44 5.77 2.97
N TRP A 66 -11.28 5.57 2.32
CA TRP A 66 -10.08 5.04 2.97
C TRP A 66 -9.59 5.90 4.15
N LEU A 67 -9.61 7.24 4.00
CA LEU A 67 -9.30 8.17 5.09
C LEU A 67 -10.25 8.00 6.27
N GLY A 68 -11.55 7.83 6.00
CA GLY A 68 -12.57 7.58 7.01
C GLY A 68 -12.30 6.27 7.77
N VAL A 69 -11.98 5.20 7.06
CA VAL A 69 -11.69 3.89 7.68
C VAL A 69 -10.43 3.91 8.54
N GLU A 70 -9.33 4.55 8.10
CA GLU A 70 -8.12 4.65 8.92
C GLU A 70 -8.38 5.41 10.23
N ARG A 71 -9.12 6.53 10.17
CA ARG A 71 -9.48 7.31 11.37
C ARG A 71 -10.39 6.53 12.30
N TRP A 72 -11.34 5.78 11.74
CA TRP A 72 -12.24 4.94 12.51
C TRP A 72 -11.50 3.80 13.22
N LEU A 73 -10.63 3.07 12.51
CA LEU A 73 -9.80 2.02 13.10
C LEU A 73 -8.88 2.60 14.19
N ALA A 74 -8.27 3.75 13.93
CA ALA A 74 -7.44 4.43 14.91
C ALA A 74 -8.20 4.72 16.20
N MET A 75 -9.43 5.23 16.09
CA MET A 75 -10.31 5.45 17.23
C MET A 75 -10.71 4.14 17.94
N GLN A 76 -10.92 3.04 17.20
CA GLN A 76 -11.25 1.74 17.81
C GLN A 76 -10.06 1.15 18.60
N ASP A 77 -8.85 1.35 18.09
CA ASP A 77 -7.61 0.82 18.68
C ASP A 77 -6.96 1.77 19.71
N ASP A 78 -7.62 2.89 20.05
CA ASP A 78 -7.08 3.95 20.93
C ASP A 78 -5.69 4.44 20.49
N ARG A 79 -5.50 4.59 19.18
CA ARG A 79 -4.28 5.10 18.55
C ARG A 79 -4.59 6.32 17.68
N GLU A 80 -3.55 7.09 17.36
CA GLU A 80 -3.66 8.10 16.32
C GLU A 80 -3.70 7.45 14.92
N PRO A 81 -4.37 8.09 13.94
CA PRO A 81 -4.24 7.71 12.53
C PRO A 81 -2.77 7.72 12.10
N ARG A 82 -2.36 6.75 11.27
CA ARG A 82 -0.98 6.65 10.80
C ARG A 82 -0.69 7.78 9.81
N ASP A 83 0.13 8.76 10.21
CA ASP A 83 0.52 9.90 9.36
C ASP A 83 0.95 9.47 7.96
N ARG A 84 1.80 8.44 7.84
CA ARG A 84 2.26 7.94 6.52
C ARG A 84 1.12 7.46 5.61
N VAL A 85 0.06 6.88 6.19
CA VAL A 85 -1.11 6.42 5.44
C VAL A 85 -1.97 7.62 5.03
N ILE A 86 -2.15 8.58 5.94
CA ILE A 86 -2.88 9.82 5.68
C ILE A 86 -2.18 10.61 4.57
N ASP A 87 -0.87 10.85 4.68
CA ASP A 87 -0.06 11.58 3.69
C ASP A 87 -0.15 10.91 2.31
N ALA A 88 -0.07 9.57 2.25
CA ALA A 88 -0.16 8.84 0.99
C ALA A 88 -1.55 8.96 0.34
N LEU A 89 -2.62 8.92 1.14
CA LEU A 89 -3.99 9.11 0.66
C LEU A 89 -4.21 10.54 0.18
N GLU A 90 -3.78 11.55 0.94
CA GLU A 90 -3.90 12.95 0.56
C GLU A 90 -3.10 13.28 -0.71
N ALA A 91 -1.87 12.78 -0.83
CA ALA A 91 -1.08 12.90 -2.04
C ALA A 91 -1.78 12.26 -3.24
N ARG A 92 -2.39 11.08 -3.05
CA ARG A 92 -3.13 10.43 -4.12
C ARG A 92 -4.39 11.20 -4.51
N LYS A 93 -5.10 11.79 -3.55
CA LYS A 93 -6.25 12.66 -3.81
C LYS A 93 -5.85 13.85 -4.66
N ALA A 94 -4.78 14.55 -4.27
CA ALA A 94 -4.26 15.69 -5.02
C ALA A 94 -3.89 15.33 -6.47
N GLU A 95 -3.27 14.15 -6.69
CA GLU A 95 -2.98 13.66 -8.04
C GLU A 95 -4.25 13.41 -8.88
N LEU A 96 -5.30 12.86 -8.27
CA LEU A 96 -6.58 12.61 -8.93
C LEU A 96 -7.33 13.93 -9.22
N ASP A 97 -7.25 14.91 -8.32
CA ASP A 97 -7.79 16.24 -8.53
C ASP A 97 -7.06 16.98 -9.68
N GLU A 98 -5.73 16.85 -9.76
CA GLU A 98 -4.91 17.50 -10.79
C GLU A 98 -5.03 16.83 -12.17
N HIS A 99 -5.06 15.49 -12.21
CA HIS A 99 -4.99 14.72 -13.45
C HIS A 99 -6.31 14.06 -13.87
N GLY A 100 -7.35 14.18 -13.05
CA GLY A 100 -8.68 13.60 -13.26
C GLY A 100 -8.82 12.17 -12.74
N GLU A 101 -10.06 11.80 -12.42
CA GLU A 101 -10.45 10.47 -11.94
C GLU A 101 -10.71 9.47 -13.09
N GLY A 102 -10.76 8.18 -12.75
CA GLY A 102 -11.29 7.13 -13.62
C GLY A 102 -10.58 7.00 -14.98
N LEU A 103 -11.35 6.73 -16.05
CA LEU A 103 -10.88 6.42 -17.41
C LEU A 103 -9.94 7.47 -18.05
N ALA A 104 -9.84 8.68 -17.47
CA ALA A 104 -8.81 9.66 -17.84
C ALA A 104 -7.38 9.10 -17.63
N GLN A 105 -7.20 8.16 -16.70
CA GLN A 105 -5.98 7.34 -16.54
C GLN A 105 -6.04 5.99 -17.30
N ALA A 106 -7.24 5.47 -17.57
CA ALA A 106 -7.41 4.16 -18.24
C ALA A 106 -7.26 4.22 -19.78
N GLY A 107 -7.12 5.41 -20.37
CA GLY A 107 -6.65 5.59 -21.75
C GLY A 107 -5.16 5.28 -21.94
N LEU A 108 -4.39 5.16 -20.85
CA LEU A 108 -2.98 4.75 -20.88
C LEU A 108 -2.91 3.22 -20.88
N SER A 109 -2.25 2.67 -21.89
CA SER A 109 -1.83 1.29 -21.94
C SER A 109 -1.02 0.90 -20.69
N PRO A 110 -0.93 -0.40 -20.34
CA PRO A 110 -0.05 -0.86 -19.26
C PRO A 110 1.43 -0.46 -19.42
N ALA A 111 1.87 -0.11 -20.64
CA ALA A 111 3.20 0.40 -20.89
C ALA A 111 3.32 1.87 -20.47
N GLU A 112 2.37 2.71 -20.86
CA GLU A 112 2.37 4.14 -20.51
C GLU A 112 2.18 4.36 -19.00
N ARG A 113 1.39 3.51 -18.33
CA ARG A 113 1.31 3.51 -16.86
C ARG A 113 2.64 3.18 -16.20
N ARG A 114 3.37 2.19 -16.70
CA ARG A 114 4.72 1.83 -16.20
C ARG A 114 5.75 2.89 -16.52
N GLU A 115 5.68 3.52 -17.69
CA GLU A 115 6.58 4.59 -18.09
C GLU A 115 6.39 5.85 -17.24
N ARG A 116 5.14 6.20 -16.91
CA ARG A 116 4.85 7.33 -16.02
C ARG A 116 5.34 7.08 -14.58
N ALA A 117 5.17 5.84 -14.09
CA ALA A 117 5.73 5.42 -12.80
C ALA A 117 7.27 5.46 -12.82
N ALA A 118 7.89 4.89 -13.85
CA ALA A 118 9.36 4.87 -14.01
C ALA A 118 9.95 6.28 -14.16
N LYS A 119 9.24 7.21 -14.81
CA LYS A 119 9.67 8.61 -14.90
C LYS A 119 9.71 9.29 -13.53
N ARG A 120 8.74 9.00 -12.67
CA ARG A 120 8.70 9.51 -11.29
C ARG A 120 9.77 8.87 -10.40
N ASP A 121 10.02 7.57 -10.56
CA ASP A 121 11.12 6.89 -9.88
C ASP A 121 12.49 7.40 -10.36
N ALA A 122 12.63 7.77 -11.64
CA ALA A 122 13.85 8.37 -12.16
C ALA A 122 14.14 9.78 -11.60
N GLU A 123 13.15 10.45 -11.02
CA GLU A 123 13.32 11.71 -10.28
C GLU A 123 13.77 11.48 -8.82
N SER A 124 13.75 10.23 -8.34
CA SER A 124 14.16 9.83 -6.98
C SER A 124 15.36 8.89 -7.01
N VAL A 125 16.55 9.39 -6.66
CA VAL A 125 17.77 8.57 -6.61
C VAL A 125 18.03 8.13 -5.17
N ALA A 126 17.93 6.82 -4.90
CA ALA A 126 18.38 6.25 -3.64
C ALA A 126 19.91 6.09 -3.65
N VAL A 127 20.59 6.74 -2.71
CA VAL A 127 22.05 6.62 -2.49
C VAL A 127 22.31 5.84 -1.19
N LEU A 128 23.32 4.97 -1.21
CA LEU A 128 23.80 4.34 0.02
C LEU A 128 24.70 5.35 0.73
N VAL A 129 24.49 5.53 2.02
CA VAL A 129 25.35 6.37 2.87
C VAL A 129 25.97 5.54 3.98
N ASP A 130 27.16 5.93 4.46
CA ASP A 130 27.78 5.34 5.64
C ASP A 130 27.27 5.97 6.95
N GLU A 131 27.85 5.56 8.08
CA GLU A 131 27.47 6.03 9.43
C GLU A 131 27.68 7.54 9.61
N ASP A 132 28.54 8.15 8.80
CA ASP A 132 28.82 9.59 8.81
C ASP A 132 27.96 10.36 7.78
N GLY A 133 27.10 9.66 7.02
CA GLY A 133 26.21 10.24 6.01
C GLY A 133 26.85 10.45 4.64
N GLU A 134 28.05 9.92 4.41
CA GLU A 134 28.78 10.06 3.15
C GLU A 134 28.33 8.98 2.14
N GLU A 135 28.15 9.36 0.88
CA GLU A 135 27.71 8.44 -0.17
C GLU A 135 28.75 7.33 -0.42
N VAL A 136 28.33 6.08 -0.32
CA VAL A 136 29.16 4.90 -0.56
C VAL A 136 28.71 4.12 -1.79
N SER A 137 29.69 3.61 -2.54
CA SER A 137 29.43 2.79 -3.72
C SER A 137 28.71 1.49 -3.36
N TRP A 138 27.65 1.18 -4.10
CA TRP A 138 26.95 -0.12 -4.09
C TRP A 138 27.87 -1.33 -4.19
N SER A 139 29.03 -1.21 -4.82
CA SER A 139 30.04 -2.28 -4.92
C SER A 139 30.72 -2.64 -3.59
N ARG A 140 30.56 -1.84 -2.53
CA ARG A 140 31.11 -2.13 -1.19
C ARG A 140 30.19 -3.00 -0.33
N GLN A 141 28.97 -3.31 -0.78
CA GLN A 141 28.05 -4.16 -0.03
C GLN A 141 28.62 -5.59 0.07
N ARG A 142 29.09 -5.98 1.27
CA ARG A 142 29.48 -7.36 1.58
C ARG A 142 28.32 -8.03 2.33
N GLY A 143 27.79 -9.13 1.80
CA GLY A 143 26.88 -10.01 2.55
C GLY A 143 25.62 -10.51 1.85
N ALA A 144 25.30 -10.10 0.62
CA ALA A 144 24.17 -10.67 -0.11
C ALA A 144 24.55 -12.03 -0.70
N VAL A 145 24.29 -13.12 0.03
CA VAL A 145 24.42 -14.49 -0.48
C VAL A 145 23.08 -14.92 -1.07
N VAL A 146 22.96 -14.92 -2.39
CA VAL A 146 21.80 -15.50 -3.08
C VAL A 146 21.98 -17.01 -3.15
N GLY A 147 21.29 -17.74 -2.27
CA GLY A 147 21.20 -19.19 -2.34
C GLY A 147 20.06 -19.62 -3.26
N ALA A 148 20.37 -20.19 -4.42
CA ALA A 148 19.39 -20.94 -5.19
C ALA A 148 19.21 -22.32 -4.56
N ASN A 149 18.04 -22.60 -3.97
CA ASN A 149 17.74 -23.93 -3.48
C ASN A 149 17.14 -24.75 -4.63
N SER A 150 17.84 -25.82 -5.03
CA SER A 150 17.43 -26.79 -6.05
C SER A 150 16.46 -27.82 -5.52
#